data_AF-A0A956E6K6-F1
#
_entry.id   AF-A0A956E6K6-F1
#
_cell.length_a   1.000
_cell.length_b   1.000
_cell.length_c   1.000
_cell.angle_alpha   90.00
_cell.angle_beta   90.00
_cell.angle_gamma   90.00
#
_symmetry.space_group_name_H-M   'P 1'
#
loop_
_entity.id
_entity.type
_entity.pdbx_description
1 polymer ?
#
loop_
_entity_poly.entity_id
_entity_poly.type
_entity_poly.pdbx_seq_one_letter_code
_entity_poly.pdbx_strand_id
1 'polypeptide(L)'
;MGGRNRRSERVQSYASLGGLAVAALFVVHWANAGPAEVPAAPSGKPSAPHPQTQARAQVSASSAPNPSTSSAPNPSAAPSAAPPARPQRYVVAAIGDSLTDERTYPHAYMRQLRDACPKSRWDNYGVGGNMVNQMRRRFDADVLARGKPRYTHLIVFGGVNDVYSDKTAGRTPKKIERDLSYMYERGQKAGMQVVAL
;
A
#
# COMPACT_ATOMS: atom_id res chain seq x y z
N MET A 1 7.97 -85.08 19.05
CA MET A 1 8.11 -83.88 19.89
C MET A 1 8.11 -82.68 18.94
N GLY A 2 7.00 -82.00 18.60
CA GLY A 2 6.10 -81.21 19.46
C GLY A 2 6.74 -79.83 19.71
N GLY A 3 6.24 -78.66 19.33
CA GLY A 3 4.99 -78.20 18.74
C GLY A 3 5.11 -76.68 18.46
N ARG A 4 4.20 -76.13 17.66
CA ARG A 4 4.07 -74.69 17.36
C ARG A 4 3.60 -73.93 18.60
N ASN A 5 3.96 -72.64 18.74
CA ASN A 5 3.13 -71.72 19.53
C ASN A 5 3.09 -70.30 18.96
N ARG A 6 1.86 -69.80 18.81
CA ARG A 6 1.46 -68.44 18.40
C ARG A 6 1.14 -67.58 19.63
N ARG A 7 0.94 -66.28 19.37
CA ARG A 7 0.23 -65.24 20.18
C ARG A 7 1.06 -64.67 21.35
N SER A 8 1.03 -63.37 21.63
CA SER A 8 -0.12 -62.46 21.62
C SER A 8 0.32 -60.99 21.56
N GLU A 9 -0.52 -60.18 20.93
CA GLU A 9 -0.58 -58.72 21.04
C GLU A 9 -0.89 -58.30 22.49
N ARG A 10 -0.25 -57.21 22.95
CA ARG A 10 -0.84 -56.32 23.95
C ARG A 10 -0.64 -54.88 23.53
N VAL A 11 -1.76 -54.30 23.11
CA VAL A 11 -2.04 -52.87 23.11
C VAL A 11 -2.04 -52.39 24.55
N GLN A 12 -1.30 -51.33 24.86
CA GLN A 12 -1.45 -50.61 26.13
C GLN A 12 -1.52 -49.11 25.85
N SER A 13 -2.76 -48.63 25.73
CA SER A 13 -3.13 -47.23 25.91
C SER A 13 -2.87 -46.83 27.36
N TYR A 14 -2.15 -45.73 27.58
CA TYR A 14 -2.26 -44.94 28.79
C TYR A 14 -2.61 -43.51 28.43
N ALA A 15 -3.74 -43.08 28.97
CA ALA A 15 -4.22 -41.72 28.94
C ALA A 15 -3.42 -40.85 29.91
N SER A 16 -3.18 -39.60 29.49
CA SER A 16 -3.25 -38.35 30.24
C SER A 16 -2.79 -38.35 31.71
N LEU A 17 -1.72 -37.60 32.01
CA LEU A 17 -1.64 -36.72 33.17
C LEU A 17 -0.59 -35.60 32.94
N GLY A 18 -1.09 -34.36 33.01
CA GLY A 18 -0.46 -33.12 33.48
C GLY A 18 1.04 -32.88 33.30
N GLY A 19 1.35 -31.81 32.57
CA GLY A 19 2.67 -31.18 32.60
C GLY A 19 2.64 -29.75 32.06
N LEU A 20 2.41 -28.80 32.96
CA LEU A 20 2.60 -27.36 32.74
C LEU A 20 4.06 -27.02 32.35
N ALA A 21 4.25 -26.20 31.32
CA ALA A 21 5.32 -25.18 31.18
C ALA A 21 5.08 -24.47 29.82
N VAL A 22 4.47 -23.27 29.78
CA VAL A 22 5.06 -21.93 29.96
C VAL A 22 5.95 -21.50 28.77
N ALA A 23 5.67 -20.28 28.31
CA ALA A 23 6.40 -19.42 27.36
C ALA A 23 6.08 -19.64 25.86
N ALA A 24 5.74 -18.64 25.04
CA ALA A 24 5.78 -17.19 25.20
C ALA A 24 4.62 -16.54 24.42
N LEU A 25 3.82 -15.75 25.13
CA LEU A 25 2.84 -14.83 24.59
C LEU A 25 3.63 -13.61 24.06
N PHE A 26 3.79 -13.46 22.75
CA PHE A 26 4.20 -12.17 22.18
C PHE A 26 3.00 -11.24 22.12
N VAL A 27 2.72 -10.61 23.26
CA VAL A 27 1.92 -9.38 23.31
C VAL A 27 2.83 -8.28 22.77
N VAL A 28 2.63 -7.90 21.52
CA VAL A 28 3.18 -6.65 20.98
C VAL A 28 2.42 -5.51 21.66
N HIS A 29 3.01 -5.01 22.74
CA HIS A 29 2.63 -3.77 23.38
C HIS A 29 2.92 -2.62 22.41
N TRP A 30 1.88 -2.09 21.77
CA TRP A 30 1.96 -0.77 21.15
C TRP A 30 2.00 0.24 22.29
N ALA A 31 3.21 0.67 22.66
CA ALA A 31 3.41 1.76 23.58
C ALA A 31 2.82 3.04 22.96
N ASN A 32 1.70 3.44 23.55
CA ASN A 32 1.09 4.75 23.46
C ASN A 32 2.12 5.79 23.94
N ALA A 33 2.92 6.33 23.02
CA ALA A 33 3.72 7.52 23.30
C ALA A 33 2.75 8.71 23.41
N GLY A 34 2.27 8.94 24.62
CA GLY A 34 1.52 10.13 24.96
C GLY A 34 2.35 11.39 24.62
N PRO A 35 1.69 12.51 24.27
CA PRO A 35 2.38 13.76 24.02
C PRO A 35 3.11 14.20 25.29
N ALA A 36 4.39 14.53 25.15
CA ALA A 36 5.15 15.20 26.20
C ALA A 36 4.44 16.50 26.56
N GLU A 37 4.11 16.61 27.85
CA GLU A 37 3.54 17.78 28.50
C GLU A 37 4.53 18.96 28.38
N VAL A 38 4.16 19.97 27.58
CA VAL A 38 4.94 21.21 27.47
C VAL A 38 4.51 22.12 28.63
N PRO A 39 5.42 22.59 29.51
CA PRO A 39 5.05 23.52 30.56
C PRO A 39 4.59 24.87 29.98
N ALA A 40 3.46 25.35 30.50
CA ALA A 40 2.85 26.62 30.16
C ALA A 40 3.77 27.80 30.46
N ALA A 41 4.00 28.66 29.46
CA ALA A 41 4.63 29.96 29.62
C ALA A 41 3.56 31.05 29.86
N PRO A 42 3.87 32.09 30.65
CA PRO A 42 2.88 33.03 31.17
C PRO A 42 2.36 34.03 30.13
N SER A 43 1.09 34.38 30.35
CA SER A 43 0.26 35.37 29.68
C SER A 43 0.88 36.77 29.62
N GLY A 44 0.98 37.32 28.41
CA GLY A 44 1.14 38.75 28.14
C GLY A 44 0.22 39.21 27.01
N LYS A 45 -0.83 39.97 27.34
CA LYS A 45 -1.55 40.91 26.44
C LYS A 45 -0.90 42.31 26.63
N PRO A 46 -1.01 43.33 25.74
CA PRO A 46 -2.12 43.57 24.79
C PRO A 46 -1.75 44.18 23.40
N SER A 47 -2.76 44.11 22.52
CA SER A 47 -3.18 45.04 21.46
C SER A 47 -2.20 46.00 20.76
N ALA A 48 -2.17 45.93 19.42
CA ALA A 48 -2.29 47.11 18.57
C ALA A 48 -3.06 46.77 17.26
N PRO A 49 -3.87 47.69 16.69
CA PRO A 49 -4.73 47.41 15.54
C PRO A 49 -4.18 47.98 14.22
N HIS A 50 -4.86 47.62 13.11
CA HIS A 50 -4.88 48.22 11.76
C HIS A 50 -3.97 47.57 10.69
N PRO A 51 -4.29 47.69 9.38
CA PRO A 51 -5.57 48.01 8.72
C PRO A 51 -6.03 46.92 7.73
N GLN A 52 -7.34 46.89 7.49
CA GLN A 52 -7.95 46.19 6.36
C GLN A 52 -7.61 46.95 5.06
N THR A 53 -6.94 46.28 4.11
CA THR A 53 -6.91 46.73 2.71
C THR A 53 -7.91 45.90 1.93
N GLN A 54 -9.06 46.49 1.67
CA GLN A 54 -10.04 46.03 0.70
C GLN A 54 -9.50 46.33 -0.70
N ALA A 55 -9.13 45.29 -1.45
CA ALA A 55 -8.90 45.41 -2.89
C ALA A 55 -10.06 44.72 -3.61
N ARG A 56 -10.98 45.56 -4.07
CA ARG A 56 -12.16 45.25 -4.87
C ARG A 56 -11.72 44.89 -6.29
N ALA A 57 -11.99 43.66 -6.74
CA ALA A 57 -11.89 43.29 -8.14
C ALA A 57 -13.29 42.94 -8.67
N GLN A 58 -13.96 43.94 -9.26
CA GLN A 58 -15.13 43.78 -10.12
C GLN A 58 -14.76 44.30 -11.50
N VAL A 59 -14.62 43.40 -12.47
CA VAL A 59 -14.69 43.66 -13.92
C VAL A 59 -14.99 42.30 -14.54
N SER A 60 -16.25 42.01 -14.88
CA SER A 60 -16.94 42.37 -16.12
C SER A 60 -17.09 41.11 -16.97
N ALA A 61 -18.34 40.65 -17.05
CA ALA A 61 -18.79 39.68 -18.03
C ALA A 61 -18.61 40.25 -19.45
N SER A 62 -18.21 39.39 -20.38
CA SER A 62 -18.44 39.62 -21.81
C SER A 62 -18.85 38.31 -22.46
N SER A 63 -20.13 38.22 -22.76
CA SER A 63 -20.77 37.22 -23.60
C SER A 63 -20.36 37.44 -25.05
N ALA A 64 -20.06 36.37 -25.80
CA ALA A 64 -20.65 36.10 -27.12
C ALA A 64 -20.13 34.77 -27.71
N PRO A 65 -20.98 34.03 -28.43
CA PRO A 65 -20.68 32.75 -29.06
C PRO A 65 -20.14 32.93 -30.48
N ASN A 66 -19.49 31.90 -31.04
CA ASN A 66 -19.78 31.52 -32.43
C ASN A 66 -19.38 30.08 -32.78
N PRO A 67 -20.09 29.47 -33.75
CA PRO A 67 -20.12 28.03 -34.00
C PRO A 67 -19.24 27.59 -35.19
N SER A 68 -19.19 26.27 -35.36
CA SER A 68 -18.97 25.55 -36.62
C SER A 68 -17.54 25.45 -37.15
N THR A 69 -16.98 24.24 -37.13
CA THR A 69 -16.85 23.46 -38.39
C THR A 69 -16.47 22.01 -38.09
N SER A 70 -17.37 21.10 -38.46
CA SER A 70 -17.10 19.68 -38.64
C SER A 70 -15.94 19.49 -39.60
N SER A 71 -15.00 18.63 -39.23
CA SER A 71 -14.14 17.90 -40.15
C SER A 71 -13.89 16.55 -39.54
N ALA A 72 -14.69 15.57 -39.95
CA ALA A 72 -14.47 14.16 -39.67
C ALA A 72 -13.47 13.61 -40.71
N PRO A 73 -12.34 13.02 -40.30
CA PRO A 73 -11.59 12.13 -41.15
C PRO A 73 -11.75 10.67 -40.72
N ASN A 74 -12.25 9.89 -41.69
CA ASN A 74 -11.94 8.50 -42.00
C ASN A 74 -11.94 7.43 -40.87
N PRO A 75 -12.85 6.43 -40.92
CA PRO A 75 -12.67 5.18 -40.20
C PRO A 75 -11.57 4.36 -40.89
N SER A 76 -10.31 4.67 -40.56
CA SER A 76 -9.17 3.84 -40.92
C SER A 76 -9.24 2.54 -40.13
N ALA A 77 -9.51 1.45 -40.86
CA ALA A 77 -9.29 0.04 -40.54
C ALA A 77 -9.15 -0.30 -39.04
N ALA A 78 -10.22 -0.89 -38.48
CA ALA A 78 -10.16 -1.55 -37.19
C ALA A 78 -9.00 -2.57 -37.16
N PRO A 79 -8.08 -2.51 -36.18
CA PRO A 79 -7.09 -3.56 -36.00
C PRO A 79 -7.84 -4.87 -35.72
N SER A 80 -7.62 -5.85 -36.60
CA SER A 80 -8.08 -7.23 -36.42
C SER A 80 -7.62 -7.69 -35.04
N ALA A 81 -8.59 -7.80 -34.12
CA ALA A 81 -8.35 -8.14 -32.74
C ALA A 81 -7.68 -9.51 -32.68
N ALA A 82 -6.42 -9.53 -32.27
CA ALA A 82 -5.70 -10.76 -31.98
C ALA A 82 -6.56 -11.62 -31.03
N PRO A 83 -6.58 -12.96 -31.20
CA PRO A 83 -7.37 -13.84 -30.37
C PRO A 83 -7.11 -13.58 -28.88
N PRO A 84 -8.16 -13.68 -28.03
CA PRO A 84 -8.06 -13.29 -26.63
C PRO A 84 -6.91 -14.05 -25.98
N ALA A 85 -5.91 -13.31 -25.49
CA ALA A 85 -4.81 -13.86 -24.73
C ALA A 85 -5.39 -14.74 -23.62
N ARG A 86 -4.86 -15.95 -23.46
CA ARG A 86 -5.29 -16.89 -22.41
C ARG A 86 -5.45 -16.13 -21.08
N PRO A 87 -6.50 -16.37 -20.29
CA PRO A 87 -6.76 -15.61 -19.07
C PRO A 87 -5.53 -15.67 -18.16
N GLN A 88 -4.77 -14.57 -18.15
CA GLN A 88 -3.50 -14.50 -17.45
C GLN A 88 -3.80 -14.41 -15.96
N ARG A 89 -3.23 -15.33 -15.19
CA ARG A 89 -3.24 -15.22 -13.73
C ARG A 89 -2.10 -14.30 -13.35
N TYR A 90 -2.42 -13.12 -12.83
CA TYR A 90 -1.41 -12.19 -12.33
C TYR A 90 -1.08 -12.53 -10.88
N VAL A 91 0.18 -12.36 -10.51
CA VAL A 91 0.64 -12.38 -9.13
C VAL A 91 1.16 -10.98 -8.84
N VAL A 92 0.45 -10.22 -8.02
CA VAL A 92 0.66 -8.78 -7.84
C VAL A 92 1.06 -8.48 -6.41
N ALA A 93 2.15 -7.75 -6.23
CA ALA A 93 2.47 -7.09 -4.97
C ALA A 93 2.00 -5.64 -5.04
N ALA A 94 1.30 -5.17 -4.01
CA ALA A 94 0.94 -3.76 -3.86
C ALA A 94 1.60 -3.21 -2.60
N ILE A 95 2.54 -2.28 -2.76
CA ILE A 95 3.18 -1.58 -1.64
C ILE A 95 2.70 -0.13 -1.60
N GLY A 96 2.33 0.33 -0.41
CA GLY A 96 1.81 1.68 -0.26
C GLY A 96 1.65 2.10 1.18
N ASP A 97 0.92 3.20 1.34
CA ASP A 97 0.55 3.77 2.62
C ASP A 97 -0.85 3.31 3.06
N SER A 98 -1.56 4.16 3.80
CA SER A 98 -2.92 3.90 4.25
C SER A 98 -3.89 3.62 3.10
N LEU A 99 -3.73 4.24 1.93
CA LEU A 99 -4.63 4.02 0.78
C LEU A 99 -4.52 2.61 0.20
N THR A 100 -3.38 1.95 0.43
CA THR A 100 -3.17 0.55 0.05
C THR A 100 -3.53 -0.40 1.19
N ASP A 101 -3.37 0.00 2.46
CA ASP A 101 -3.62 -0.84 3.63
C ASP A 101 -5.11 -1.18 3.83
N GLU A 102 -5.49 -2.42 3.53
CA GLU A 102 -6.86 -2.93 3.70
C GLU A 102 -7.32 -3.00 5.16
N ARG A 103 -6.39 -2.99 6.13
CA ARG A 103 -6.75 -2.97 7.55
C ARG A 103 -7.25 -1.60 7.97
N THR A 104 -6.70 -0.56 7.34
CA THR A 104 -7.10 0.83 7.56
C THR A 104 -8.35 1.17 6.74
N TYR A 105 -8.42 0.74 5.48
CA TYR A 105 -9.59 0.94 4.61
C TYR A 105 -10.07 -0.37 3.97
N PRO A 106 -11.12 -1.02 4.50
CA PRO A 106 -11.65 -2.28 3.97
C PRO A 106 -12.29 -2.17 2.57
N HIS A 107 -12.46 -0.94 2.06
CA HIS A 107 -12.93 -0.63 0.72
C HIS A 107 -11.83 -0.04 -0.18
N ALA A 108 -10.56 -0.20 0.19
CA ALA A 108 -9.43 0.20 -0.64
C ALA A 108 -9.51 -0.41 -2.05
N TYR A 109 -8.88 0.25 -3.01
CA TYR A 109 -8.88 -0.14 -4.42
C TYR A 109 -8.48 -1.61 -4.64
N MET A 110 -7.64 -2.18 -3.77
CA MET A 110 -7.22 -3.58 -3.79
C MET A 110 -8.40 -4.56 -3.75
N ARG A 111 -9.47 -4.24 -3.00
CA ARG A 111 -10.66 -5.08 -2.97
C ARG A 111 -11.36 -5.09 -4.33
N GLN A 112 -11.53 -3.92 -4.94
CA GLN A 112 -12.13 -3.80 -6.27
C GLN A 112 -11.31 -4.56 -7.33
N LEU A 113 -9.97 -4.51 -7.24
CA LEU A 113 -9.09 -5.25 -8.13
C LEU A 113 -9.22 -6.77 -7.95
N ARG A 114 -9.37 -7.26 -6.71
CA ARG A 114 -9.63 -8.68 -6.45
C ARG A 114 -10.96 -9.13 -7.02
N ASP A 115 -12.01 -8.34 -6.84
CA ASP A 115 -13.35 -8.64 -7.33
C ASP A 115 -13.38 -8.64 -8.87
N ALA A 116 -12.68 -7.71 -9.52
CA ALA A 116 -12.56 -7.63 -10.97
C ALA A 116 -11.66 -8.74 -11.55
N CYS A 117 -10.65 -9.21 -10.80
CA CYS A 117 -9.66 -10.19 -11.24
C CYS A 117 -9.51 -11.35 -10.25
N PRO A 118 -10.54 -12.20 -10.06
CA PRO A 118 -10.59 -13.20 -9.00
C PRO A 118 -9.62 -14.37 -9.20
N LYS A 119 -9.09 -14.56 -10.41
CA LYS A 119 -8.09 -15.59 -10.72
C LYS A 119 -6.66 -15.15 -10.42
N SER A 120 -6.46 -13.86 -10.14
CA SER A 120 -5.17 -13.27 -9.81
C SER A 120 -4.92 -13.31 -8.31
N ARG A 121 -3.65 -13.40 -7.92
CA ARG A 121 -3.18 -13.28 -6.55
C ARG A 121 -2.78 -11.84 -6.28
N TRP A 122 -3.22 -11.32 -5.13
CA TRP A 122 -2.97 -9.95 -4.71
C TRP A 122 -2.43 -9.96 -3.28
N ASP A 123 -1.17 -9.55 -3.12
CA ASP A 123 -0.52 -9.45 -1.82
C ASP A 123 -0.42 -7.96 -1.42
N ASN A 124 -1.01 -7.65 -0.28
CA ASN A 124 -1.10 -6.30 0.25
C ASN A 124 0.07 -6.02 1.21
N TYR A 125 0.88 -5.04 0.85
CA TYR A 125 1.97 -4.50 1.66
C TYR A 125 1.73 -3.02 1.96
N GLY A 126 0.49 -2.57 2.09
CA GLY A 126 0.16 -1.24 2.58
C GLY A 126 0.43 -1.12 4.08
N VAL A 127 0.96 0.02 4.52
CA VAL A 127 1.09 0.34 5.95
C VAL A 127 0.63 1.78 6.17
N GLY A 128 -0.41 1.96 6.98
CA GLY A 128 -0.96 3.26 7.34
C GLY A 128 0.12 4.28 7.76
N GLY A 129 0.01 5.50 7.24
CA GLY A 129 0.91 6.62 7.56
C GLY A 129 2.34 6.50 7.01
N ASN A 130 2.67 5.46 6.24
CA ASN A 130 4.00 5.39 5.63
C ASN A 130 4.23 6.53 4.64
N MET A 131 5.39 7.16 4.76
CA MET A 131 6.01 7.94 3.70
C MET A 131 6.78 7.03 2.74
N VAL A 132 7.09 7.51 1.54
CA VAL A 132 7.83 6.76 0.52
C VAL A 132 9.19 6.29 1.01
N ASN A 133 9.90 7.09 1.82
CA ASN A 133 11.19 6.66 2.37
C ASN A 133 11.07 5.44 3.32
N GLN A 134 9.95 5.31 4.03
CA GLN A 134 9.67 4.18 4.90
C GLN A 134 9.25 2.96 4.09
N MET A 135 8.42 3.14 3.06
CA MET A 135 8.12 2.10 2.06
C MET A 135 9.42 1.55 1.45
N ARG A 136 10.31 2.43 1.00
CA ARG A 136 11.61 2.07 0.41
C ARG A 136 12.44 1.21 1.35
N ARG A 137 12.51 1.56 2.65
CA ARG A 137 13.31 0.82 3.64
C ARG A 137 12.85 -0.63 3.82
N ARG A 138 11.55 -0.91 3.66
CA ARG A 138 11.00 -2.26 3.81
C ARG A 138 10.78 -3.00 2.50
N PHE A 139 10.87 -2.32 1.35
CA PHE A 139 10.57 -2.87 0.03
C PHE A 139 11.23 -4.22 -0.24
N ASP A 140 12.54 -4.33 -0.01
CA ASP A 140 13.25 -5.59 -0.28
C ASP A 140 12.78 -6.73 0.62
N ALA A 141 12.44 -6.45 1.89
CA ALA A 141 11.93 -7.45 2.83
C ALA A 141 10.49 -7.88 2.51
N ASP A 142 9.64 -6.92 2.11
CA ASP A 142 8.23 -7.18 1.87
C ASP A 142 7.97 -7.81 0.52
N VAL A 143 8.66 -7.35 -0.53
CA VAL A 143 8.38 -7.73 -1.92
C VAL A 143 9.39 -8.71 -2.47
N LEU A 144 10.69 -8.55 -2.16
CA LEU A 144 11.78 -9.29 -2.80
C LEU A 144 12.44 -10.36 -1.92
N ALA A 145 11.99 -10.51 -0.67
CA ALA A 145 12.59 -11.47 0.25
C ALA A 145 12.47 -12.90 -0.27
N ARG A 146 13.43 -13.74 0.13
CA ARG A 146 13.38 -15.17 -0.14
C ARG A 146 12.09 -15.77 0.44
N GLY A 147 11.45 -16.65 -0.32
CA GLY A 147 10.17 -17.26 0.05
C GLY A 147 8.94 -16.44 -0.35
N LYS A 148 9.11 -15.23 -0.88
CA LYS A 148 8.03 -14.48 -1.52
C LYS A 148 7.67 -15.10 -2.88
N PRO A 149 6.41 -14.97 -3.32
CA PRO A 149 6.01 -15.35 -4.67
C PRO A 149 6.85 -14.63 -5.73
N ARG A 150 6.99 -15.26 -6.89
CA ARG A 150 7.51 -14.57 -8.08
C ARG A 150 6.41 -13.66 -8.64
N TYR A 151 6.39 -12.42 -8.17
CA TYR A 151 5.45 -11.42 -8.64
C TYR A 151 5.66 -11.12 -10.13
N THR A 152 4.54 -10.95 -10.82
CA THR A 152 4.47 -10.51 -12.22
C THR A 152 4.33 -8.99 -12.33
N HIS A 153 3.67 -8.38 -11.35
CA HIS A 153 3.39 -6.96 -11.31
C HIS A 153 3.67 -6.40 -9.93
N LEU A 154 4.06 -5.13 -9.92
CA LEU A 154 4.24 -4.33 -8.72
C LEU A 154 3.41 -3.06 -8.86
N ILE A 155 2.51 -2.83 -7.90
CA ILE A 155 1.86 -1.54 -7.71
C ILE A 155 2.60 -0.81 -6.60
N VAL A 156 3.03 0.41 -6.87
CA VAL A 156 3.59 1.32 -5.87
C VAL A 156 2.69 2.54 -5.79
N PHE A 157 2.05 2.74 -4.65
CA PHE A 157 1.14 3.86 -4.43
C PHE A 157 1.46 4.56 -3.10
N GLY A 158 2.03 5.75 -3.19
CA GLY A 158 2.41 6.51 -1.99
C GLY A 158 2.97 7.88 -2.32
N GLY A 159 3.15 8.69 -1.28
CA GLY A 159 3.63 10.08 -1.41
C GLY A 159 2.65 11.10 -0.83
N VAL A 160 1.39 10.71 -0.60
CA VAL A 160 0.40 11.56 0.05
C VAL A 160 0.92 12.00 1.43
N ASN A 161 1.42 11.06 2.23
CA ASN A 161 1.98 11.38 3.55
C ASN A 161 3.27 12.21 3.47
N ASP A 162 4.07 12.08 2.40
CA ASP A 162 5.27 12.90 2.22
C ASP A 162 4.89 14.37 1.98
N VAL A 163 3.85 14.63 1.17
CA VAL A 163 3.37 15.97 0.86
C VAL A 163 2.73 16.62 2.09
N TYR A 164 1.93 15.88 2.86
CA TYR A 164 1.33 16.42 4.09
C TYR A 164 2.33 16.62 5.23
N SER A 165 3.51 15.99 5.17
CA SER A 165 4.55 16.09 6.19
C SER A 165 5.76 16.89 5.74
N ASP A 166 5.69 17.59 4.60
CA ASP A 166 6.84 18.24 3.96
C ASP A 166 7.56 19.22 4.89
N LYS A 167 6.80 20.05 5.63
CA LYS A 167 7.30 21.06 6.56
C LYS A 167 7.93 20.50 7.83
N THR A 168 7.57 19.29 8.25
CA THR A 168 8.04 18.68 9.51
C THR A 168 9.07 17.56 9.28
N ALA A 169 8.97 16.84 8.16
CA ALA A 169 9.82 15.71 7.82
C ALA A 169 10.90 16.06 6.76
N GLY A 170 10.91 17.29 6.24
CA GLY A 170 11.92 17.74 5.26
C GLY A 170 11.89 16.93 3.96
N ARG A 171 10.70 16.49 3.56
CA ARG A 171 10.45 15.72 2.35
C ARG A 171 10.30 16.67 1.17
N THR A 172 11.25 16.60 0.25
CA THR A 172 11.27 17.39 -0.99
C THR A 172 10.89 16.48 -2.17
N PRO A 173 10.29 17.00 -3.26
CA PRO A 173 9.99 16.20 -4.46
C PRO A 173 11.16 15.32 -4.92
N LYS A 174 12.37 15.90 -5.01
CA LYS A 174 13.60 15.16 -5.37
C LYS A 174 13.91 13.95 -4.48
N LYS A 175 13.60 14.02 -3.19
CA LYS A 175 13.82 12.89 -2.25
C LYS A 175 12.75 11.83 -2.43
N ILE A 176 11.50 12.26 -2.65
CA ILE A 176 10.36 11.38 -2.92
C ILE A 176 10.62 10.61 -4.22
N GLU A 177 10.93 11.32 -5.30
CA GLU A 177 11.31 10.75 -6.60
C GLU A 177 12.44 9.72 -6.47
N ARG A 178 13.55 10.09 -5.83
CA ARG A 178 14.67 9.15 -5.60
C ARG A 178 14.21 7.88 -4.89
N ASP A 179 13.36 8.02 -3.88
CA ASP A 179 12.91 6.86 -3.10
C ASP A 179 11.90 5.99 -3.89
N LEU A 180 11.04 6.59 -4.73
CA LEU A 180 10.15 5.90 -5.67
C LEU A 180 10.94 5.19 -6.79
N SER A 181 11.85 5.90 -7.45
CA SER A 181 12.71 5.37 -8.52
C SER A 181 13.47 4.12 -8.07
N TYR A 182 13.97 4.11 -6.83
CA TYR A 182 14.57 2.90 -6.26
C TYR A 182 13.63 1.69 -6.33
N MET A 183 12.38 1.84 -5.86
CA MET A 183 11.43 0.73 -5.85
C MET A 183 11.03 0.31 -7.27
N TYR A 184 10.87 1.26 -8.18
CA TYR A 184 10.55 0.99 -9.59
C TYR A 184 11.66 0.19 -10.27
N GLU A 185 12.90 0.67 -10.16
CA GLU A 185 14.05 0.00 -10.77
C GLU A 185 14.28 -1.38 -10.18
N ARG A 186 14.15 -1.52 -8.85
CA ARG A 186 14.29 -2.83 -8.18
C ARG A 186 13.19 -3.79 -8.61
N GLY A 187 11.96 -3.28 -8.77
CA GLY A 187 10.83 -4.04 -9.30
C GLY A 187 11.08 -4.55 -10.71
N GLN A 188 11.47 -3.64 -11.62
CA GLN A 188 11.79 -3.96 -13.00
C GLN A 188 12.98 -4.93 -13.13
N LYS A 189 14.04 -4.72 -12.35
CA LYS A 189 15.21 -5.63 -12.30
C LYS A 189 14.84 -7.03 -11.81
N ALA A 190 13.78 -7.17 -11.00
CA ALA A 190 13.23 -8.45 -10.59
C ALA A 190 12.23 -9.05 -11.61
N GLY A 191 12.03 -8.40 -12.76
CA GLY A 191 11.17 -8.88 -13.85
C GLY A 191 9.69 -8.53 -13.70
N MET A 192 9.33 -7.60 -12.81
CA MET A 192 7.94 -7.15 -12.63
C MET A 192 7.59 -6.01 -13.58
N GLN A 193 6.33 -6.00 -14.04
CA GLN A 193 5.71 -4.81 -14.62
C GLN A 193 5.30 -3.84 -13.51
N VAL A 194 5.84 -2.63 -13.53
CA VAL A 194 5.61 -1.63 -12.47
C VAL A 194 4.49 -0.68 -12.88
N VAL A 195 3.51 -0.51 -11.99
CA VAL A 195 2.43 0.48 -12.07
C VAL A 195 2.66 1.50 -10.96
N ALA A 196 2.94 2.74 -11.34
CA ALA A 196 3.15 3.87 -10.44
C ALA A 196 1.86 4.68 -10.31
N LEU A 197 1.45 4.98 -9.07
CA LEU A 197 0.24 5.72 -8.72
C LEU A 197 0.54 6.82 -7.69
#